data_AF-A0A8J6G1U9-F1
#
_entry.id   AF-A0A8J6G1U9-F1
#
_cell.length_a   1.000
_cell.length_b   1.000
_cell.length_c   1.000
_cell.angle_alpha   90.00
_cell.angle_beta   90.00
_cell.angle_gamma   90.00
#
_symmetry.space_group_name_H-M   'P 1'
#
loop_
_entity.id
_entity.type
_entity.pdbx_description
1 polymer ?
#
loop_
_entity_poly.entity_id
_entity_poly.type
_entity_poly.pdbx_seq_one_letter_code
_entity_poly.pdbx_strand_id
1 'polypeptide(L)'
;MEETEEERQFSHRQRLKAAVHYTVGSLCNEVALDKQVQFNKQTVAAIAEVTFRQCENFAKDLEMFARHAKRSTVTTEDVKLLARRSNSLLKYITEKNEEIAQLNLERKAKRKRKPEDESSEPAAEVVDTET
;
A
#
# COMPACT_ATOMS: atom_id res chain seq x y z
N MET A 1 -14.18 -32.34 3.88
CA MET A 1 -14.87 -31.32 4.70
C MET A 1 -14.74 -30.01 3.96
N GLU A 2 -15.85 -29.36 3.65
CA GLU A 2 -15.86 -28.06 2.97
C GLU A 2 -15.71 -26.96 4.01
N GLU A 3 -14.73 -26.08 3.84
CA GLU A 3 -14.43 -24.97 4.75
C GLU A 3 -15.60 -23.97 4.73
N THR A 4 -16.16 -23.65 5.89
CA THR A 4 -17.30 -22.73 6.01
C THR A 4 -16.89 -21.30 5.67
N GLU A 5 -17.84 -20.45 5.30
CA GLU A 5 -17.55 -19.04 4.98
C GLU A 5 -16.94 -18.30 6.17
N GLU A 6 -17.42 -18.59 7.38
CA GLU A 6 -16.91 -18.00 8.63
C GLU A 6 -15.44 -18.37 8.88
N GLU A 7 -15.07 -19.64 8.67
CA GLU A 7 -13.70 -20.11 8.78
C GLU A 7 -12.78 -19.41 7.76
N ARG A 8 -13.23 -19.25 6.51
CA ARG A 8 -12.48 -18.53 5.48
C ARG A 8 -12.28 -17.06 5.84
N GLN A 9 -13.32 -16.38 6.31
CA GLN A 9 -13.24 -14.98 6.74
C GLN A 9 -12.30 -14.82 7.93
N PHE A 10 -12.39 -15.72 8.92
CA PHE A 10 -11.50 -15.73 10.08
C PHE A 10 -10.04 -15.92 9.65
N SER A 11 -9.76 -16.94 8.85
CA SER A 11 -8.42 -17.23 8.31
C SER A 11 -7.86 -16.06 7.51
N HIS A 12 -8.67 -15.44 6.64
CA HIS A 12 -8.27 -14.25 5.89
C HIS A 12 -7.91 -13.08 6.81
N ARG A 13 -8.75 -12.80 7.81
CA ARG A 13 -8.50 -11.74 8.80
C ARG A 13 -7.22 -11.98 9.58
N GLN A 14 -6.93 -13.22 9.98
CA GLN A 14 -5.69 -13.55 10.69
C GLN A 14 -4.46 -13.33 9.81
N ARG A 15 -4.50 -13.69 8.52
CA ARG A 15 -3.41 -13.42 7.58
C ARG A 15 -3.12 -11.92 7.44
N LEU A 16 -4.17 -11.09 7.34
CA LEU A 16 -4.01 -9.64 7.30
C LEU A 16 -3.42 -9.09 8.61
N LYS A 17 -3.91 -9.55 9.77
CA LYS A 17 -3.35 -9.16 11.07
C LYS A 17 -1.87 -9.53 11.22
N ALA A 18 -1.48 -10.72 10.76
CA ALA A 18 -0.09 -11.17 10.79
C ALA A 18 0.82 -10.29 9.91
N ALA A 19 0.36 -9.92 8.70
CA ALA A 19 1.11 -9.02 7.82
C ALA A 19 1.27 -7.60 8.41
N VAL A 20 0.21 -7.07 9.04
CA VAL A 20 0.27 -5.80 9.76
C VAL A 20 1.25 -5.90 10.94
N HIS A 21 1.17 -6.96 11.74
CA HIS A 21 2.05 -7.16 12.89
C HIS A 21 3.53 -7.25 12.50
N TYR A 22 3.84 -7.95 11.41
CA TYR A 22 5.20 -7.99 10.86
C TYR A 22 5.71 -6.58 10.53
N THR A 23 4.92 -5.81 9.77
CA THR A 23 5.31 -4.45 9.34
C THR A 23 5.46 -3.50 10.52
N VAL A 24 4.53 -3.57 11.48
CA VAL A 24 4.61 -2.80 12.73
C VAL A 24 5.86 -3.17 13.53
N GLY A 25 6.21 -4.45 13.61
CA GLY A 25 7.45 -4.90 14.25
C GLY A 25 8.70 -4.28 13.61
N SER A 26 8.78 -4.27 12.27
CA SER A 26 9.89 -3.63 11.55
C SER A 26 9.97 -2.13 11.84
N LEU A 27 8.85 -1.39 11.77
CA LEU A 27 8.82 0.04 12.08
C LEU A 27 9.15 0.33 13.55
N CYS A 28 8.66 -0.48 14.48
CA CYS A 28 9.00 -0.37 15.90
C CYS A 28 10.51 -0.59 16.13
N ASN A 29 11.15 -1.50 15.38
CA ASN A 29 12.60 -1.71 15.46
C ASN A 29 13.38 -0.50 14.95
N GLU A 30 12.96 0.12 13.84
CA GLU A 30 13.58 1.36 13.34
C GLU A 30 13.48 2.48 14.38
N VAL A 31 12.31 2.67 14.99
CA VAL A 31 12.09 3.66 16.05
C VAL A 31 12.88 3.34 17.32
N ALA A 32 12.98 2.06 17.69
CA ALA A 32 13.77 1.61 18.85
C ALA A 32 15.25 1.97 18.70
N LEU A 33 15.81 1.76 17.50
CA LEU A 33 17.19 2.12 17.18
C LEU A 33 17.39 3.64 17.18
N ASP A 34 16.53 4.40 16.50
CA ASP A 34 16.61 5.87 16.43
C ASP A 34 16.50 6.54 17.80
N LYS A 35 15.61 6.03 18.66
CA LYS A 35 15.36 6.60 20.00
C LYS A 35 16.16 5.95 21.12
N GLN A 36 16.96 4.92 20.83
CA GLN A 36 17.69 4.12 21.82
C GLN A 36 16.79 3.55 22.94
N VAL A 37 15.60 3.09 22.56
CA VAL A 37 14.62 2.46 23.47
C VAL A 37 14.35 1.02 23.05
N GLN A 38 13.66 0.25 23.89
CA GLN A 38 13.26 -1.12 23.58
C GLN A 38 11.74 -1.26 23.70
N PHE A 39 11.12 -1.94 22.73
CA PHE A 39 9.71 -2.33 22.80
C PHE A 39 9.60 -3.80 23.16
N ASN A 40 8.81 -4.13 24.19
CA ASN A 40 8.50 -5.53 24.47
C ASN A 40 7.48 -6.08 23.45
N LYS A 41 7.37 -7.41 23.38
CA LYS A 41 6.50 -8.09 22.39
C LYS A 41 5.03 -7.70 22.53
N GLN A 42 4.57 -7.48 23.75
CA GLN A 42 3.19 -7.11 24.05
C GLN A 42 2.87 -5.69 23.56
N THR A 43 3.80 -4.75 23.68
CA THR A 43 3.67 -3.39 23.15
C THR A 43 3.59 -3.41 21.63
N VAL A 44 4.45 -4.15 20.94
CA VAL A 44 4.40 -4.29 19.48
C VAL A 44 3.08 -4.91 19.02
N ALA A 45 2.62 -5.97 19.70
CA ALA A 45 1.33 -6.60 19.41
C ALA A 45 0.14 -5.65 19.64
N ALA A 46 0.19 -4.83 20.69
CA ALA A 46 -0.83 -3.82 20.97
C ALA A 46 -0.87 -2.73 19.89
N ILE A 47 0.29 -2.22 19.46
CA ILE A 47 0.38 -1.24 18.36
C ILE A 47 -0.18 -1.84 17.07
N ALA A 48 0.13 -3.11 16.77
CA ALA A 48 -0.39 -3.80 15.61
C ALA A 48 -1.91 -3.95 15.63
N GLU A 49 -2.48 -4.31 16.78
CA GLU A 49 -3.93 -4.42 16.94
C GLU A 49 -4.63 -3.06 16.83
N VAL A 50 -4.06 -2.00 17.41
CA VAL A 50 -4.57 -0.63 17.28
C VAL A 50 -4.53 -0.19 15.81
N THR A 51 -3.41 -0.43 15.12
CA THR A 51 -3.25 -0.10 13.69
C THR A 51 -4.27 -0.84 12.84
N PHE A 52 -4.48 -2.14 13.09
CA PHE A 52 -5.46 -2.93 12.35
C PHE A 52 -6.89 -2.40 12.53
N ARG A 53 -7.29 -2.03 13.75
CA ARG A 53 -8.61 -1.42 14.02
C ARG A 53 -8.73 -0.02 13.41
N GLN A 54 -7.63 0.75 13.41
CA GLN A 54 -7.64 2.09 12.84
C GLN A 54 -7.91 2.09 11.33
N CYS A 55 -7.48 1.04 10.61
CA CYS A 55 -7.81 0.86 9.20
C CYS A 55 -9.33 0.81 8.94
N GLU A 56 -10.13 0.25 9.86
CA GLU A 56 -11.59 0.22 9.72
C GLU A 56 -12.19 1.63 9.78
N ASN A 57 -11.70 2.46 10.72
CA ASN A 57 -12.12 3.86 10.83
C ASN A 57 -11.72 4.62 9.56
N PHE A 58 -10.48 4.44 9.09
CA PHE A 58 -10.01 5.08 7.86
C PHE A 58 -10.83 4.67 6.64
N ALA A 59 -11.14 3.39 6.48
CA ALA A 59 -11.94 2.92 5.34
C ALA A 59 -13.35 3.56 5.32
N LYS A 60 -14.03 3.60 6.48
CA LYS A 60 -15.36 4.21 6.61
C LYS A 60 -15.32 5.72 6.33
N ASP A 61 -14.35 6.42 6.90
CA ASP A 61 -14.21 7.87 6.69
C ASP A 61 -13.92 8.19 5.22
N LEU A 62 -13.00 7.46 4.57
CA LEU A 62 -12.67 7.64 3.16
C LEU A 62 -13.86 7.38 2.25
N GLU A 63 -14.64 6.33 2.51
CA GLU A 63 -15.88 6.06 1.78
C GLU A 63 -16.88 7.21 1.95
N MET A 64 -17.06 7.71 3.17
CA MET A 64 -17.98 8.82 3.44
C MET A 64 -17.52 10.12 2.77
N PHE A 65 -16.22 10.41 2.73
CA PHE A 65 -15.67 11.60 2.06
C PHE A 65 -15.87 11.53 0.55
N ALA A 66 -15.59 10.38 -0.07
CA ALA A 66 -15.84 10.17 -1.49
C ALA A 66 -17.34 10.34 -1.81
N ARG A 67 -18.21 9.72 -1.01
CA ARG A 67 -19.67 9.81 -1.16
C ARG A 67 -20.19 11.23 -0.98
N HIS A 68 -19.64 12.00 -0.04
CA HIS A 68 -19.99 13.40 0.17
C HIS A 68 -19.73 14.25 -1.10
N ALA A 69 -18.67 13.93 -1.83
CA ALA A 69 -18.35 14.52 -3.12
C ALA A 69 -19.03 13.84 -4.33
N LYS A 70 -20.08 13.02 -4.09
CA LYS A 70 -20.82 12.25 -5.12
C LYS A 70 -19.93 11.31 -5.96
N ARG A 71 -18.86 10.78 -5.38
CA ARG A 71 -17.96 9.80 -5.99
C ARG A 71 -18.07 8.45 -5.29
N SER A 72 -17.79 7.36 -6.02
CA SER A 72 -17.60 6.01 -5.48
C SER A 72 -16.13 5.62 -5.37
N THR A 73 -15.23 6.36 -6.04
CA THR A 73 -13.79 6.15 -6.01
C THR A 73 -13.12 7.12 -5.04
N VAL A 74 -12.37 6.58 -4.09
CA VAL A 74 -11.54 7.35 -3.16
C VAL A 74 -10.36 8.00 -3.90
N THR A 75 -10.10 9.25 -3.60
CA THR A 75 -9.06 10.11 -4.19
C THR A 75 -8.10 10.62 -3.13
N THR A 76 -7.01 11.27 -3.55
CA THR A 76 -6.01 11.83 -2.64
C THR A 76 -6.55 12.98 -1.80
N GLU A 77 -7.59 13.68 -2.26
CA GLU A 77 -8.27 14.73 -1.49
C GLU A 77 -9.04 14.14 -0.28
N ASP A 78 -9.61 12.94 -0.42
CA ASP A 78 -10.26 12.24 0.69
C ASP A 78 -9.22 11.83 1.75
N VAL A 79 -8.02 11.42 1.33
CA VAL A 79 -6.89 11.08 2.21
C VAL A 79 -6.34 12.33 2.92
N LYS A 80 -6.22 13.47 2.23
CA LYS A 80 -5.85 14.75 2.87
C LYS A 80 -6.88 15.15 3.92
N LEU A 81 -8.16 14.94 3.63
CA LEU A 81 -9.24 15.25 4.55
C LEU A 81 -9.20 14.39 5.84
N LEU A 82 -8.68 13.16 5.74
CA LEU A 82 -8.39 12.30 6.90
C LEU A 82 -7.36 12.93 7.87
N ALA A 83 -6.36 13.63 7.33
CA ALA A 83 -5.28 14.24 8.09
C ALA A 83 -5.61 15.63 8.66
N ARG A 84 -6.79 16.19 8.34
CA ARG A 84 -7.17 17.61 8.58
C ARG A 84 -7.06 18.09 10.02
N ARG A 85 -7.11 17.19 11.01
CA ARG A 85 -7.10 17.55 12.44
C ARG A 85 -5.74 17.96 12.95
N SER A 86 -4.66 17.65 12.21
CA SER A 86 -3.29 18.00 12.56
C SER A 86 -2.63 18.70 11.38
N ASN A 87 -2.28 19.97 11.54
CA ASN A 87 -1.66 20.77 10.48
C ASN A 87 -0.30 20.19 10.04
N SER A 88 0.49 19.68 10.97
CA SER A 88 1.78 19.05 10.65
C SER A 88 1.60 17.75 9.85
N LEU A 89 0.60 16.94 10.22
CA LEU A 89 0.29 15.71 9.49
C LEU A 89 -0.29 16.01 8.10
N LEU A 90 -1.21 16.99 8.00
CA LEU A 90 -1.79 17.40 6.72
C LEU A 90 -0.70 17.89 5.76
N LYS A 91 0.25 18.71 6.25
CA LYS A 91 1.40 19.16 5.48
C LYS A 91 2.23 17.98 4.98
N TYR A 92 2.63 17.09 5.90
CA TYR A 92 3.44 15.91 5.55
C TYR A 92 2.76 15.01 4.51
N ILE A 93 1.47 14.71 4.66
CA ILE A 93 0.71 13.89 3.70
C ILE A 93 0.58 14.58 2.34
N THR A 94 0.43 15.90 2.33
CA THR A 94 0.35 16.68 1.09
C THR A 94 1.68 16.65 0.34
N GLU A 95 2.81 16.84 1.04
CA GLU A 95 4.15 16.72 0.46
C GLU A 95 4.39 15.31 -0.11
N LYS A 96 4.02 14.25 0.62
CA LYS A 96 4.10 12.87 0.10
C LYS A 96 3.22 12.62 -1.11
N ASN A 97 2.05 13.25 -1.19
CA ASN A 97 1.20 13.16 -2.37
C ASN A 97 1.87 13.77 -3.61
N GLU A 98 2.53 14.92 -3.45
CA GLU A 98 3.28 15.60 -4.50
C GLU A 98 4.49 14.77 -4.97
N GLU A 99 5.27 14.21 -4.04
CA GLU A 99 6.38 13.30 -4.35
C GLU A 99 5.91 12.10 -5.21
N ILE A 100 4.80 11.46 -4.81
CA ILE A 100 4.23 10.33 -5.56
C ILE A 100 3.76 10.77 -6.96
N ALA A 101 3.15 11.96 -7.08
CA ALA A 101 2.72 12.49 -8.36
C ALA A 101 3.90 12.71 -9.32
N GLN A 102 5.01 13.27 -8.82
CA GLN A 102 6.25 13.47 -9.58
C GLN A 102 6.84 12.13 -10.04
N LEU A 103 6.99 11.16 -9.13
CA LEU A 103 7.49 9.83 -9.47
C LEU A 103 6.64 9.13 -10.54
N ASN A 104 5.33 9.31 -10.50
CA ASN A 104 4.41 8.76 -11.51
C ASN A 104 4.57 9.43 -12.88
N LEU A 105 4.82 10.73 -12.93
CA LEU A 105 5.12 11.45 -14.17
C LEU A 105 6.43 10.97 -14.79
N GLU A 106 7.48 10.82 -13.98
CA GLU A 106 8.79 10.31 -14.43
C GLU A 106 8.67 8.89 -15.00
N ARG A 107 7.94 7.99 -14.30
CA ARG A 107 7.70 6.63 -14.76
C ARG A 107 6.94 6.60 -16.09
N LYS A 108 5.95 7.49 -16.28
CA LYS A 108 5.24 7.64 -17.55
C LYS A 108 6.15 8.15 -18.67
N ALA A 109 7.00 9.13 -18.40
CA ALA A 109 7.96 9.65 -19.36
C ALA A 109 8.97 8.57 -19.81
N LYS A 110 9.51 7.78 -18.86
CA LYS A 110 10.40 6.66 -19.17
C LYS A 110 9.73 5.58 -20.02
N ARG A 111 8.47 5.25 -19.76
CA ARG A 111 7.70 4.28 -20.57
C ARG A 111 7.46 4.77 -21.99
N LYS A 112 7.21 6.07 -22.21
CA LYS A 112 7.02 6.65 -23.54
C LYS A 112 8.31 6.71 -24.38
N ARG A 113 9.49 6.63 -23.76
CA ARG A 113 10.79 6.62 -24.45
C ARG A 113 11.28 5.22 -24.87
N LYS A 114 10.69 4.16 -24.30
CA LYS A 114 11.07 2.76 -24.60
C LYS A 114 10.37 2.09 -25.82
N PRO A 115 9.36 2.65 -26.54
CA PRO A 115 8.65 1.90 -27.57
C PRO A 115 9.29 1.91 -28.97
N GLU A 116 10.48 2.49 -29.20
CA GLU A 116 11.07 2.60 -30.55
C GLU A 116 12.31 1.70 -30.81
N ASP A 117 12.80 0.93 -29.85
CA ASP A 117 14.10 0.23 -29.96
C ASP A 117 14.01 -1.32 -29.96
N GLU A 118 12.84 -1.90 -30.21
CA GLU A 118 12.61 -3.36 -30.31
C GLU A 118 11.88 -3.74 -31.61
N SER A 119 12.32 -3.20 -32.76
CA SER A 119 11.88 -3.68 -34.08
C SER A 119 13.05 -3.89 -35.04
N SER A 120 13.93 -4.84 -34.71
CA SER A 120 14.79 -5.46 -35.71
C SER A 120 15.21 -6.86 -35.24
N GLU A 121 14.38 -7.86 -35.51
CA GLU A 121 14.85 -9.25 -35.63
C GLU A 121 15.49 -9.43 -37.02
N PRO A 122 16.62 -10.13 -37.16
CA PRO A 122 16.90 -10.91 -38.35
C PRO A 122 16.47 -12.36 -38.12
N ALA A 123 15.71 -12.88 -39.08
CA ALA A 123 15.27 -14.25 -39.16
C ALA A 123 16.45 -15.25 -39.19
N ALA A 124 16.38 -16.29 -38.39
CA ALA A 124 17.20 -17.49 -38.54
C ALA A 124 16.33 -18.63 -39.08
N GLU A 125 16.78 -19.13 -40.22
CA GLU A 125 16.25 -20.16 -41.10
C GLU A 125 16.08 -21.52 -40.39
N VAL A 126 14.89 -22.12 -40.52
CA VAL A 126 14.64 -23.52 -40.15
C VAL A 126 15.14 -24.42 -41.27
N VAL A 127 16.09 -25.31 -40.97
CA VAL A 127 16.44 -26.43 -41.87
C VAL A 127 15.93 -27.70 -41.21
N ASP A 128 14.94 -28.30 -41.84
CA ASP A 128 14.40 -29.63 -41.54
C ASP A 128 15.48 -30.71 -41.65
N THR A 129 15.54 -31.60 -40.67
CA THR A 129 16.01 -32.97 -40.89
C THR A 129 15.08 -33.93 -40.16
N GLU A 130 14.25 -34.63 -40.95
CA GLU A 130 13.49 -35.81 -40.55
C GLU A 130 14.32 -37.09 -40.85
N THR A 131 14.14 -38.10 -40.01
CA THR A 131 14.61 -39.51 -40.03
C THR A 131 15.91 -39.84 -39.30
#